data_AF-A0A9E7D9I5-F1
#
_entry.id   AF-A0A9E7D9I5-F1
#
_cell.length_a   1.000
_cell.length_b   1.000
_cell.length_c   1.000
_cell.angle_alpha   90.00
_cell.angle_beta   90.00
_cell.angle_gamma   90.00
#
_symmetry.space_group_name_H-M   'P 1'
#
loop_
_entity.id
_entity.type
_entity.pdbx_description
1 polymer ?
#
loop_
_entity_poly.entity_id
_entity_poly.type
_entity_poly.pdbx_seq_one_letter_code
_entity_poly.pdbx_strand_id
1 'polypeptide(L)' 'MMHAPRIRALQSRHAEIETRIAHEGTRPRPDDAALAKLKLEKLHLKEEMERLRRQH' A
#
# COMPACT_ATOMS: atom_id res chain seq x y z
N MET A 1 -20.19 5.41 11.29
CA MET A 1 -18.97 6.26 11.20
C MET A 1 -17.74 5.63 11.89
N MET A 2 -17.62 4.29 12.00
CA MET A 2 -16.54 3.68 12.81
C MET A 2 -15.23 3.39 12.04
N HIS A 3 -15.22 3.39 10.71
CA HIS A 3 -14.04 2.98 9.93
C HIS A 3 -13.21 4.12 9.32
N ALA A 4 -13.66 5.38 9.39
CA ALA A 4 -12.97 6.50 8.75
C ALA A 4 -11.51 6.71 9.24
N PRO A 5 -11.18 6.59 10.55
CA PRO A 5 -9.80 6.70 11.02
C PRO A 5 -8.92 5.53 10.55
N ARG A 6 -9.49 4.32 10.53
CA ARG A 6 -8.81 3.09 10.09
C ARG A 6 -8.48 3.15 8.60
N ILE A 7 -9.42 3.59 7.77
CA ILE A 7 -9.22 3.77 6.32
C ILE A 7 -8.14 4.83 6.07
N ARG A 8 -8.15 5.97 6.77
CA ARG A 8 -7.09 6.99 6.64
C ARG A 8 -5.71 6.45 6.96
N ALA A 9 -5.57 5.66 8.03
CA ALA A 9 -4.28 5.04 8.38
C ALA A 9 -3.78 4.08 7.29
N LEU A 10 -4.68 3.27 6.72
CA LEU A 10 -4.34 2.37 5.60
C LEU A 10 -3.97 3.15 4.34
N GLN A 11 -4.65 4.26 4.04
CA GLN A 11 -4.30 5.15 2.94
C GLN A 11 -2.90 5.76 3.09
N SER A 12 -2.54 6.22 4.29
CA SER A 12 -1.18 6.72 4.56
C SER A 12 -0.11 5.65 4.33
N ARG A 13 -0.34 4.42 4.84
CA ARG A 13 0.58 3.29 4.58
C ARG A 13 0.69 2.95 3.09
N HIS A 14 -0.44 2.96 2.38
CA HIS A 14 -0.45 2.72 0.93
C HIS A 14 0.38 3.79 0.19
N ALA A 15 0.26 5.06 0.55
CA ALA A 15 1.05 6.15 -0.04
C ALA A 15 2.56 6.01 0.24
N GLU A 16 2.92 5.56 1.44
CA GLU A 16 4.32 5.29 1.81
C GLU A 16 4.91 4.14 0.97
N ILE A 17 4.17 3.04 0.80
CA ILE A 17 4.60 1.91 -0.03
C ILE A 17 4.75 2.33 -1.50
N GLU A 18 3.82 3.12 -2.04
CA GLU A 18 3.94 3.68 -3.40
C GLU A 18 5.22 4.50 -3.58
N THR A 19 5.53 5.35 -2.59
CA THR A 19 6.75 6.15 -2.60
C THR A 19 7.99 5.26 -2.60
N ARG A 20 7.99 4.17 -1.81
CA ARG A 20 9.09 3.20 -1.76
C ARG A 20 9.24 2.44 -3.08
N ILE A 21 8.14 2.04 -3.71
CA ILE A 21 8.15 1.38 -5.03
C ILE A 21 8.71 2.33 -6.09
N ALA A 22 8.27 3.58 -6.11
CA ALA A 22 8.75 4.59 -7.06
C ALA A 22 10.25 4.85 -6.86
N HIS A 23 10.69 5.04 -5.61
CA HIS A 23 12.09 5.23 -5.29
C HIS A 23 12.94 4.03 -5.72
N GLU A 24 12.51 2.80 -5.42
CA GLU A 24 13.23 1.59 -5.81
C GLU A 24 13.25 1.41 -7.34
N GLY A 25 12.16 1.72 -8.05
CA GLY A 25 12.09 1.65 -9.51
C GLY A 25 12.97 2.67 -10.23
N THR A 26 13.33 3.79 -9.57
CA THR A 26 14.28 4.77 -10.12
C THR A 26 15.76 4.39 -9.91
N ARG A 27 16.04 3.35 -9.13
CA ARG A 27 17.43 2.94 -8.87
C ARG A 27 18.05 2.29 -10.11
N PRO A 28 19.34 2.54 -10.40
CA PRO A 28 20.06 1.90 -11.51
C PRO A 28 20.09 0.36 -11.44
N ARG A 29 19.95 -0.20 -10.23
CA ARG A 29 19.85 -1.63 -9.98
C ARG A 29 18.72 -1.88 -8.98
N PRO A 30 17.46 -1.98 -9.46
CA PRO A 30 16.33 -2.19 -8.58
C PRO A 30 16.39 -3.58 -7.95
N ASP A 31 16.00 -3.69 -6.68
CA ASP A 31 15.74 -4.99 -6.06
C ASP A 31 14.33 -5.48 -6.45
N ASP A 32 14.26 -6.34 -7.46
CA ASP A 32 13.01 -6.91 -7.95
C ASP A 32 12.25 -7.72 -6.88
N ALA A 33 12.96 -8.37 -5.95
CA ALA A 33 12.33 -9.13 -4.88
C ALA A 33 11.70 -8.18 -3.84
N ALA A 34 12.39 -7.08 -3.51
CA ALA A 34 11.84 -6.03 -2.67
C ALA A 34 10.64 -5.34 -3.35
N LEU A 35 10.73 -5.02 -4.64
CA LEU A 35 9.63 -4.47 -5.43
C LEU A 35 8.41 -5.39 -5.46
N ALA A 36 8.61 -6.69 -5.68
CA ALA A 36 7.53 -7.67 -5.67
C ALA A 36 6.83 -7.74 -4.30
N LYS A 37 7.61 -7.75 -3.20
CA LYS A 37 7.07 -7.71 -1.84
C LYS A 37 6.28 -6.43 -1.58
N LEU A 38 6.81 -5.27 -1.95
CA LEU A 38 6.12 -3.98 -1.78
C LEU A 38 4.82 -3.92 -2.59
N LYS A 39 4.82 -4.42 -3.83
CA LYS A 39 3.61 -4.50 -4.67
C LYS A 39 2.54 -5.42 -4.07
N LEU A 40 2.94 -6.56 -3.49
CA LEU A 40 2.04 -7.46 -2.76
C LEU A 40 1.45 -6.78 -1.52
N GLU A 41 2.28 -6.10 -0.74
CA GLU A 41 1.84 -5.39 0.46
C GLU A 41 0.86 -4.25 0.11
N LYS A 42 1.14 -3.51 -0.98
CA LYS A 42 0.20 -2.54 -1.55
C LYS A 42 -1.14 -3.17 -1.91
N LEU A 43 -1.13 -4.33 -2.57
CA LEU A 43 -2.34 -5.06 -2.95
C LEU A 43 -3.16 -5.44 -1.72
N HIS A 44 -2.54 -6.02 -0.70
CA HIS A 44 -3.22 -6.38 0.55
C HIS A 44 -3.84 -5.17 1.26
N LEU A 45 -3.12 -4.04 1.33
CA LEU A 45 -3.68 -2.81 1.92
C LEU A 45 -4.89 -2.31 1.13
N LYS A 46 -4.84 -2.39 -0.20
CA LYS A 46 -5.97 -2.03 -1.06
C LYS A 46 -7.18 -2.93 -0.78
N GLU A 47 -6.97 -4.24 -0.67
CA GLU A 47 -8.04 -5.19 -0.33
C GLU A 47 -8.61 -4.97 1.07
N GLU A 48 -7.78 -4.66 2.07
CA GLU A 48 -8.23 -4.35 3.43
C GLU A 48 -9.07 -3.06 3.45
N MET A 49 -8.66 -2.02 2.71
CA MET A 49 -9.45 -0.80 2.56
C MET A 49 -10.80 -1.07 1.88
N GLU A 50 -10.82 -1.84 0.79
CA GLU A 50 -12.06 -2.20 0.09
C GLU A 50 -12.99 -3.06 0.95
N ARG A 51 -12.42 -3.98 1.76
CA ARG A 51 -13.19 -4.74 2.74
C ARG A 51 -13.82 -3.84 3.79
N LEU A 52 -13.07 -2.91 4.37
CA LEU A 52 -13.58 -1.96 5.36
C LEU A 52 -14.62 -0.99 4.77
N ARG A 53 -14.48 -0.62 3.49
CA ARG A 53 -15.47 0.17 2.75
C ARG A 53 -16.77 -0.59 2.54
N ARG A 54 -16.70 -1.88 2.19
CA ARG A 54 -17.89 -2.75 2.00
C ARG A 54 -18.60 -3.12 3.29
N GLN A 55 -17.92 -3.05 4.43
CA GLN A 55 -18.49 -3.31 5.75
C GLN A 55 -19.22 -2.08 6.34
N HIS A 56 -19.24 -0.94 5.63
CA HIS A 56 -19.94 0.29 6.03
C HIS A 56 -21.08 0.61 5.06
#